data_AF-A0A6V7K479-F1
#
_entry.id   AF-A0A6V7K479-F1
#
_cell.length_a   1.000
_cell.length_b   1.000
_cell.length_c   1.000
_cell.angle_alpha   90.00
_cell.angle_beta   90.00
_cell.angle_gamma   90.00
#
_symmetry.space_group_name_H-M   'P 1'
#
loop_
_entity.id
_entity.type
_entity.pdbx_description
1 polymer ?
#
loop_
_entity_poly.entity_id
_entity_poly.type
_entity_poly.pdbx_seq_one_letter_code
_entity_poly.pdbx_strand_id
1 'polypeptide(L)'
;IRNAVRSVQNSNGFSPEVANILIQELLNQFNKPEATKSTPECSLPSKRKSTLGTLYIITPTYRRPEQIPELTRMAHTLMLVENVHWLVIEDAKVATDQVTELLKKTGLKFEHLI
;
A
#
# COMPACT_ATOMS: atom_id res chain seq x y z
N ILE A 1 25.34 -7.71 -27.23
CA ILE A 1 24.45 -6.68 -27.83
C ILE A 1 24.58 -6.63 -29.35
N ARG A 2 25.75 -6.28 -29.93
CA ARG A 2 25.93 -6.13 -31.39
C ARG A 2 25.50 -7.36 -32.23
N ASN A 3 25.81 -8.57 -31.77
CA ASN A 3 25.42 -9.81 -32.48
C ASN A 3 23.90 -10.08 -32.43
N ALA A 4 23.24 -9.75 -31.32
CA ALA A 4 21.79 -9.91 -31.17
C ALA A 4 21.02 -8.89 -32.04
N VAL A 5 21.49 -7.65 -32.06
CA VAL A 5 20.90 -6.58 -32.90
C VAL A 5 21.02 -6.91 -34.39
N ARG A 6 22.17 -7.44 -34.81
CA ARG A 6 22.39 -7.87 -36.20
C ARG A 6 21.49 -9.05 -36.60
N SER A 7 21.23 -9.96 -35.65
CA SER A 7 20.31 -11.08 -35.88
C SER A 7 18.88 -10.61 -36.09
N VAL A 8 18.42 -9.59 -35.35
CA VAL A 8 17.09 -8.99 -35.48
C VAL A 8 16.97 -8.14 -36.75
N GLN A 9 18.05 -7.45 -37.16
CA GLN A 9 18.09 -6.72 -38.43
C GLN A 9 17.92 -7.66 -39.62
N ASN A 10 18.63 -8.78 -39.62
CA ASN A 10 18.59 -9.77 -40.70
C ASN A 10 17.23 -10.50 -40.76
N SER A 11 16.56 -10.73 -39.62
CA SER A 11 15.24 -11.39 -39.60
C SER A 11 14.11 -10.46 -40.04
N ASN A 12 14.24 -9.15 -39.79
CA ASN A 12 13.16 -8.18 -40.00
C ASN A 12 13.39 -7.25 -41.19
N GLY A 13 14.49 -7.41 -41.94
CA GLY A 13 14.75 -6.69 -43.19
C GLY A 13 15.06 -5.20 -43.03
N PHE A 14 15.50 -4.75 -41.84
CA PHE A 14 15.79 -3.34 -41.59
C PHE A 14 17.13 -2.94 -42.21
N SER A 15 17.14 -1.83 -42.98
CA SER A 15 18.36 -1.25 -43.54
C SER A 15 19.38 -0.91 -42.44
N PRO A 16 20.68 -1.17 -42.65
CA PRO A 16 21.72 -0.91 -41.65
C PRO A 16 21.77 0.55 -41.18
N GLU A 17 21.35 1.49 -42.03
CA GLU A 17 21.30 2.93 -41.70
C GLU A 17 20.21 3.24 -40.67
N VAL A 18 18.99 2.76 -40.90
CA VAL A 18 17.85 2.96 -40.00
C VAL A 18 18.14 2.35 -38.64
N ALA A 19 18.82 1.20 -38.62
CA ALA A 19 19.12 0.53 -37.37
C ALA A 19 20.23 1.22 -36.56
N ASN A 20 21.20 1.86 -37.21
CA ASN A 20 22.18 2.71 -36.52
C ASN A 20 21.52 3.93 -35.88
N ILE A 21 20.51 4.53 -36.54
CA ILE A 21 19.72 5.63 -35.98
C ILE A 21 18.96 5.19 -34.72
N LEU A 22 18.32 4.03 -34.76
CA LEU A 22 17.60 3.46 -33.60
C LEU A 22 18.53 3.15 -32.41
N ILE A 23 19.74 2.65 -32.68
CA ILE A 23 20.73 2.42 -31.63
C ILE A 23 21.17 3.74 -31.00
N GLN A 24 21.36 4.80 -31.81
CA GLN A 24 21.70 6.13 -31.30
C GLN A 24 20.57 6.73 -30.44
N GLU A 25 19.32 6.57 -30.88
CA GLU A 25 18.16 7.02 -30.10
C GLU A 25 18.05 6.29 -28.76
N LEU A 26 18.25 4.97 -28.76
CA LEU A 26 18.30 4.19 -27.52
C LEU A 26 19.42 4.67 -26.59
N LEU A 27 20.62 4.93 -27.11
CA LEU A 27 21.74 5.43 -26.31
C LEU A 27 21.45 6.83 -25.74
N ASN A 28 20.77 7.69 -26.49
CA ASN A 28 20.32 8.99 -25.99
C ASN A 28 19.28 8.88 -24.88
N GLN A 29 18.38 7.90 -24.94
CA GLN A 29 17.42 7.63 -23.86
C GLN A 29 18.11 7.18 -22.58
N PHE A 30 19.15 6.35 -22.68
CA PHE A 30 19.92 5.89 -21.53
C PHE A 30 20.86 6.94 -20.93
N ASN A 31 21.28 7.95 -21.70
CA ASN A 31 22.11 9.05 -21.23
C ASN A 31 21.33 10.27 -20.72
N LYS A 32 20.00 10.18 -20.60
CA LYS A 32 19.20 11.27 -20.03
C LYS A 32 19.57 11.41 -18.54
N PRO A 33 20.17 12.53 -18.10
CA PRO A 33 20.51 12.71 -16.69
C PRO A 33 19.22 12.82 -15.88
N GLU A 34 18.99 11.84 -15.01
CA GLU A 34 17.96 11.91 -13.97
C GLU A 34 18.22 13.14 -13.09
N ALA A 35 17.28 14.09 -13.11
CA ALA A 35 17.22 15.12 -12.09
C ALA A 35 16.94 14.46 -10.74
N THR A 36 17.87 14.66 -9.82
CA THR A 36 18.02 14.02 -8.51
C THR A 36 16.83 14.18 -7.55
N LYS A 37 16.39 13.07 -6.91
CA LYS A 37 16.59 12.78 -5.47
C LYS A 37 16.29 11.31 -5.13
N SER A 38 17.09 10.80 -4.20
CA SER A 38 17.48 9.40 -3.94
C SER A 38 16.70 8.69 -2.81
N THR A 39 16.41 7.39 -2.99
CA THR A 39 16.53 6.27 -2.00
C THR A 39 16.39 4.93 -2.76
N PRO A 40 17.22 3.89 -2.52
CA PRO A 40 17.08 2.62 -3.22
C PRO A 40 16.07 1.75 -2.48
N GLU A 41 14.80 1.85 -2.86
CA GLU A 41 13.83 0.80 -2.52
C GLU A 41 13.50 0.03 -3.80
N CYS A 42 13.82 -1.26 -3.78
CA CYS A 42 13.31 -2.25 -4.71
C CYS A 42 11.81 -1.98 -4.88
N SER A 43 11.38 -1.57 -6.08
CA SER A 43 9.97 -1.32 -6.35
C SER A 43 9.24 -2.65 -6.27
N LEU A 44 8.72 -2.96 -5.09
CA LEU A 44 7.76 -4.02 -4.89
C LEU A 44 6.65 -3.85 -5.94
N PRO A 45 6.16 -4.94 -6.54
CA PRO A 45 5.12 -4.87 -7.56
C PRO A 45 4.00 -3.98 -7.01
N SER A 46 3.67 -2.93 -7.78
CA SER A 46 2.55 -2.02 -7.55
C SER A 46 1.45 -2.78 -6.83
N LYS A 47 1.22 -2.46 -5.55
CA LYS A 47 0.24 -3.13 -4.69
C LYS A 47 -1.08 -3.00 -5.42
N ARG A 48 -1.47 -4.05 -6.17
CA ARG A 48 -2.75 -4.09 -6.86
C ARG A 48 -3.76 -3.71 -5.79
N LYS A 49 -4.45 -2.57 -5.94
CA LYS A 49 -5.56 -2.23 -5.05
C LYS A 49 -6.46 -3.45 -5.11
N SER A 50 -6.42 -4.27 -4.06
CA SER A 50 -7.35 -5.37 -3.93
C SER A 50 -8.70 -4.70 -4.05
N THR A 51 -9.54 -5.20 -4.94
CA THR A 51 -10.93 -4.76 -5.10
C THR A 51 -11.78 -5.07 -3.86
N LEU A 52 -11.12 -5.40 -2.74
CA LEU A 52 -11.72 -5.78 -1.49
C LEU A 52 -12.28 -4.52 -0.85
N GLY A 53 -13.61 -4.45 -0.77
CA GLY A 53 -14.31 -3.36 -0.08
C GLY A 53 -13.91 -3.27 1.38
N THR A 54 -14.13 -2.10 1.99
CA THR A 54 -13.85 -1.89 3.41
C THR A 54 -14.89 -2.61 4.26
N LEU A 55 -14.43 -3.42 5.21
CA LEU A 55 -15.29 -4.08 6.19
C LEU A 55 -15.53 -3.13 7.37
N TYR A 56 -16.77 -2.66 7.52
CA TYR A 56 -17.18 -1.83 8.64
C TYR A 56 -17.66 -2.70 9.80
N ILE A 57 -17.00 -2.58 10.94
CA ILE A 57 -17.34 -3.33 12.16
C ILE A 57 -17.90 -2.36 13.17
N ILE A 58 -19.13 -2.59 13.59
CA ILE A 58 -19.82 -1.75 14.57
C ILE A 58 -19.78 -2.49 15.91
N THR A 59 -19.20 -1.85 16.92
CA THR A 59 -19.07 -2.40 18.27
C THR A 59 -19.66 -1.44 19.29
N PRO A 60 -20.92 -1.64 19.72
CA PRO A 60 -21.41 -0.99 20.93
C PRO A 60 -20.67 -1.57 22.14
N THR A 61 -20.28 -0.70 23.06
CA THR A 61 -19.60 -1.08 24.30
C THR A 61 -20.05 -0.15 25.44
N TYR A 62 -19.84 -0.55 26.68
CA TYR A 62 -20.19 0.26 27.85
C TYR A 62 -19.19 0.00 28.98
N ARG A 63 -19.20 0.87 29.99
CA ARG A 63 -18.23 0.84 31.08
C ARG A 63 -18.42 -0.38 31.98
N ARG A 64 -17.42 -1.28 31.99
CA ARG A 64 -17.31 -2.44 32.88
C ARG A 64 -15.85 -2.85 33.10
N PRO A 65 -15.49 -3.57 34.19
CA PRO A 65 -14.11 -3.95 34.47
C PRO A 65 -13.42 -4.72 33.33
N GLU A 66 -14.19 -5.51 32.58
CA GLU A 66 -13.73 -6.34 31.47
C GLU A 66 -13.72 -5.63 30.11
N GLN A 67 -14.18 -4.37 30.02
CA GLN A 67 -14.30 -3.61 28.77
C GLN A 67 -12.95 -3.53 28.01
N ILE A 68 -11.89 -3.10 28.69
CA ILE A 68 -10.57 -2.93 28.08
C ILE A 68 -9.96 -4.29 27.66
N PRO A 69 -9.97 -5.35 28.50
CA PRO A 69 -9.54 -6.68 28.09
C PRO A 69 -10.28 -7.23 26.86
N GLU A 70 -11.60 -7.05 26.79
CA GLU A 70 -12.40 -7.51 25.64
C GLU A 70 -12.08 -6.75 24.36
N LEU A 71 -12.02 -5.42 24.42
CA LEU A 71 -11.65 -4.59 23.28
C LEU A 71 -10.22 -4.88 22.82
N THR A 72 -9.31 -5.19 23.73
CA THR A 72 -7.93 -5.57 23.41
C THR A 72 -7.89 -6.88 22.61
N ARG A 73 -8.60 -7.91 23.07
CA ARG A 73 -8.67 -9.20 22.38
C ARG A 73 -9.33 -9.07 21.01
N MET A 74 -10.36 -8.23 20.91
CA MET A 74 -11.01 -7.94 19.64
C MET A 74 -10.07 -7.21 18.69
N ALA A 75 -9.39 -6.16 19.15
CA ALA A 75 -8.42 -5.41 18.35
C ALA A 75 -7.34 -6.32 17.75
N HIS A 76 -6.72 -7.18 18.56
CA HIS A 76 -5.73 -8.14 18.06
C HIS A 76 -6.30 -9.08 16.99
N THR A 77 -7.58 -9.44 17.08
CA THR A 77 -8.26 -10.24 16.06
C THR A 77 -8.46 -9.43 14.78
N LEU A 78 -8.91 -8.18 14.89
CA LEU A 78 -9.16 -7.30 13.76
C LEU A 78 -7.87 -6.91 13.02
N MET A 79 -6.73 -6.87 13.70
CA MET A 79 -5.42 -6.63 13.09
C MET A 79 -5.00 -7.73 12.09
N LEU A 80 -5.64 -8.91 12.14
CA LEU A 80 -5.38 -10.00 11.20
C LEU A 80 -6.18 -9.87 9.89
N VAL A 81 -7.11 -8.92 9.81
CA VAL A 81 -8.02 -8.74 8.68
C VAL A 81 -7.64 -7.49 7.89
N GLU A 82 -7.56 -7.61 6.56
CA GLU A 82 -7.25 -6.47 5.69
C GLU A 82 -8.47 -5.55 5.48
N ASN A 83 -8.21 -4.25 5.28
CA ASN A 83 -9.20 -3.22 4.95
C ASN A 83 -10.41 -3.12 5.91
N VAL A 84 -10.15 -3.20 7.22
CA VAL A 84 -11.16 -3.00 8.27
C VAL A 84 -11.27 -1.54 8.67
N HIS A 85 -12.51 -1.11 8.98
CA HIS A 85 -12.81 0.14 9.65
C HIS A 85 -13.68 -0.15 10.88
N TRP A 86 -13.18 0.20 12.07
CA TRP A 86 -13.80 -0.17 13.33
C TRP A 86 -14.53 1.01 13.97
N LEU A 87 -15.86 0.94 14.03
CA LEU A 87 -16.72 1.93 14.67
C LEU A 87 -17.01 1.47 16.09
N VAL A 88 -16.42 2.15 17.08
CA VAL A 88 -16.61 1.84 18.50
C VAL A 88 -17.53 2.89 19.11
N ILE A 89 -18.67 2.45 19.65
CA ILE A 89 -19.71 3.32 20.22
C ILE A 89 -19.81 3.03 21.70
N GLU A 90 -19.40 3.97 22.54
CA GLU A 90 -19.51 3.86 24.00
C GLU A 90 -20.89 4.35 24.48
N ASP A 91 -21.65 3.49 25.16
CA ASP A 91 -22.83 3.89 25.92
C ASP A 91 -22.41 4.65 27.19
N ALA A 92 -22.03 5.92 26.98
CA ALA A 92 -21.55 6.83 28.01
C ALA A 92 -21.84 8.28 27.59
N LYS A 93 -21.96 9.18 28.57
CA LYS A 93 -22.14 10.62 28.30
C LYS A 93 -20.89 11.28 27.70
N VAL A 94 -19.73 10.68 27.95
CA VAL A 94 -18.40 11.18 27.57
C VAL A 94 -17.56 9.97 27.19
N ALA A 95 -16.78 10.10 26.12
CA ALA A 95 -15.84 9.08 25.70
C ALA A 95 -14.78 8.82 26.78
N THR A 96 -14.48 7.56 27.04
CA THR A 96 -13.49 7.18 28.05
C THR A 96 -12.09 7.30 27.46
N ASP A 97 -11.18 7.97 28.18
CA ASP A 97 -9.78 8.12 27.75
C ASP A 97 -9.09 6.77 27.54
N GLN A 98 -9.39 5.78 28.39
CA GLN A 98 -8.81 4.43 28.32
C GLN A 98 -9.16 3.72 27.01
N VAL A 99 -10.40 3.86 26.53
CA VAL A 99 -10.86 3.29 25.25
C VAL A 99 -10.19 4.03 24.10
N THR A 100 -10.17 5.36 24.15
CA THR A 100 -9.51 6.18 23.13
C THR A 100 -8.02 5.86 23.00
N GLU A 101 -7.31 5.72 24.12
CA GLU A 101 -5.90 5.38 24.15
C GLU A 101 -5.65 3.96 23.62
N LEU A 102 -6.50 2.99 23.99
CA LEU A 102 -6.44 1.63 23.46
C LEU A 102 -6.57 1.64 21.93
N LEU A 103 -7.60 2.29 21.38
CA LEU A 103 -7.86 2.34 19.94
C LEU A 103 -6.69 2.95 19.17
N LYS A 104 -6.13 4.05 19.68
CA LYS A 104 -4.93 4.70 19.10
C LYS A 104 -3.72 3.77 19.06
N LYS A 105 -3.54 2.88 20.03
CA LYS A 105 -2.42 1.92 20.08
C LYS A 105 -2.54 0.79 19.06
N THR A 106 -3.75 0.49 18.57
CA THR A 106 -3.98 -0.65 17.65
C THR A 106 -3.46 -0.44 16.23
N GLY A 107 -3.38 0.81 15.77
CA GLY A 107 -3.08 1.16 14.37
C GLY A 107 -4.21 0.83 13.39
N LEU A 108 -5.37 0.35 13.85
CA LEU A 108 -6.56 0.14 13.03
C LEU A 108 -7.16 1.49 12.62
N LYS A 109 -7.88 1.52 11.48
CA LYS A 109 -8.76 2.65 11.17
C LYS A 109 -9.98 2.55 12.07
N PHE A 110 -10.26 3.59 12.84
CA PHE A 110 -11.40 3.59 13.76
C PHE A 110 -12.08 4.95 13.83
N GLU A 111 -13.34 4.92 14.25
CA GLU A 111 -14.06 6.07 14.78
C GLU A 111 -14.50 5.74 16.20
N HIS A 112 -14.37 6.70 17.10
CA HIS A 112 -14.78 6.56 18.50
C HIS A 112 -15.95 7.50 18.78
N LEU A 113 -17.12 6.91 19.04
CA LEU A 113 -18.41 7.57 19.19
C LEU A 113 -18.96 7.31 20.60
N ILE A 114 -19.94 8.13 20.98
CA ILE A 114 -20.76 8.00 22.20
C ILE A 114 -22.24 7.86 21.82
#